data_AF-A0A2R6NFG6-F1
#
_entry.id   AF-A0A2R6NFG6-F1
#
_cell.length_a   1.000
_cell.length_b   1.000
_cell.length_c   1.000
_cell.angle_alpha   90.00
_cell.angle_beta   90.00
_cell.angle_gamma   90.00
#
_symmetry.space_group_name_H-M   'P 1'
#
loop_
_entity.id
_entity.type
_entity.pdbx_description
1 polymer ?
#
loop_
_entity_poly.entity_id
_entity_poly.type
_entity_poly.pdbx_seq_one_letter_code
_entity_poly.pdbx_strand_id
1 'polypeptide(L)'
;MPPPSDHPAFQLSLLLRPFKVEQFKPEQPVPHKYIELLASGNAGRFVSVTRTVEETSVVVECLDEDTEATWRCIKIAGPMDFGSLIH
;
A
#
# COMPACT_ATOMS: atom_id res chain seq x y z
N MET A 1 -1.56 25.04 19.44
CA MET A 1 -0.17 24.56 19.59
C MET A 1 0.09 23.55 18.49
N PRO A 2 1.23 23.59 17.79
CA PRO A 2 1.61 22.49 16.92
C PRO A 2 1.80 21.22 17.78
N PRO A 3 1.50 20.04 17.23
CA PRO A 3 1.80 18.78 17.92
C PRO A 3 3.31 18.65 18.19
N PRO A 4 3.72 17.88 19.23
CA PRO A 4 5.12 17.64 19.55
C PRO A 4 5.89 17.13 18.32
N SER A 5 7.06 17.70 18.05
CA SER A 5 7.88 17.35 16.87
C SER A 5 8.41 15.92 16.90
N ASP A 6 8.44 15.29 18.08
CA ASP A 6 8.84 13.91 18.31
C ASP A 6 7.69 12.90 18.19
N HIS A 7 6.49 13.35 17.80
CA HIS A 7 5.33 12.48 17.65
C HIS A 7 5.59 11.37 16.59
N PRO A 8 5.29 10.08 16.88
CA PRO A 8 5.56 8.96 15.97
C PRO A 8 4.95 9.10 14.56
N ALA A 9 3.84 9.83 14.43
CA ALA A 9 3.22 10.13 13.13
C ALA A 9 4.08 11.04 12.21
N PHE A 10 5.13 11.69 12.75
CA PHE A 10 6.11 12.44 11.96
C PHE A 10 7.36 11.63 11.62
N GLN A 11 7.47 10.39 12.11
CA GLN A 11 8.57 9.51 11.78
C GLN A 11 8.25 8.79 10.46
N LEU A 12 9.05 9.10 9.43
CA LEU A 12 8.91 8.55 8.08
C LEU A 12 10.00 7.52 7.81
N SER A 13 9.63 6.43 7.15
CA SER A 13 10.56 5.41 6.67
C SER A 13 10.33 5.18 5.18
N LEU A 14 11.39 5.16 4.39
CA LEU A 14 11.32 4.80 2.98
C LEU A 14 11.44 3.27 2.86
N LEU A 15 10.48 2.63 2.21
CA LEU A 15 10.59 1.21 1.92
C LEU A 15 11.60 0.99 0.79
N LEU A 16 12.47 -0.02 0.97
CA LEU A 16 13.64 -0.22 0.10
C LEU A 16 13.28 -0.63 -1.32
N ARG A 17 12.22 -1.43 -1.48
CA ARG A 17 11.82 -1.96 -2.78
C ARG A 17 10.90 -0.98 -3.53
N PRO A 18 10.96 -0.98 -4.88
CA PRO A 18 10.05 -0.18 -5.68
C PRO A 18 8.65 -0.82 -5.70
N PHE A 19 7.68 -0.01 -6.12
CA PHE A 19 6.29 -0.39 -6.18
C PHE A 19 5.78 -0.21 -7.61
N LYS A 20 4.82 -1.06 -7.97
CA LYS A 20 4.05 -0.94 -9.21
C LYS A 20 2.58 -0.71 -8.88
N VAL A 21 1.91 0.07 -9.72
CA VAL A 21 0.47 0.28 -9.69
C VAL A 21 -0.12 -0.23 -11.00
N GLU A 22 -1.06 -1.17 -10.90
CA GLU A 22 -1.81 -1.69 -12.04
C GLU A 22 -3.29 -1.32 -11.88
N GLN A 23 -3.91 -0.91 -12.98
CA GLN A 23 -5.32 -0.51 -13.04
C GLN A 23 -6.08 -1.47 -13.95
N PHE A 24 -7.24 -1.92 -13.48
CA PHE A 24 -8.13 -2.82 -14.20
C PHE A 24 -9.55 -2.24 -14.25
N LYS A 25 -10.32 -2.65 -15.26
CA LYS A 25 -11.75 -2.30 -15.32
C LYS A 25 -12.53 -2.99 -14.18
N PRO A 26 -13.65 -2.44 -13.70
CA PRO A 26 -14.44 -3.01 -12.59
C PRO A 26 -14.85 -4.47 -12.82
N GLU A 27 -15.20 -4.82 -14.06
CA GLU A 27 -15.66 -6.14 -14.46
C GLU A 27 -14.50 -7.12 -14.68
N GLN A 28 -13.28 -6.60 -14.81
CA GLN A 28 -12.11 -7.42 -15.01
C GLN A 28 -11.72 -8.09 -13.68
N PRO A 29 -11.49 -9.42 -13.67
CA PRO A 29 -11.03 -10.09 -12.46
C PRO A 29 -9.62 -9.63 -12.11
N VAL A 30 -9.35 -9.54 -10.80
CA VAL A 30 -7.99 -9.32 -10.30
C VAL A 30 -7.12 -10.51 -10.69
N PRO A 31 -5.93 -10.30 -11.28
CA PRO A 31 -5.03 -11.40 -11.64
C PRO A 31 -4.76 -12.35 -10.48
N HIS A 32 -4.80 -13.66 -10.75
CA HIS A 32 -4.70 -14.70 -9.72
C HIS A 32 -3.44 -14.59 -8.86
N LYS A 33 -2.31 -14.15 -9.45
CA LYS A 33 -1.04 -13.88 -8.75
C LYS A 33 -1.20 -12.99 -7.51
N TYR A 34 -2.11 -12.01 -7.55
CA TYR A 34 -2.32 -11.10 -6.41
C TYR A 34 -3.23 -11.70 -5.36
N ILE A 35 -4.17 -12.55 -5.78
CA ILE A 35 -5.02 -13.31 -4.85
C ILE A 35 -4.18 -14.33 -4.09
N GLU A 36 -3.28 -15.04 -4.77
CA GLU A 36 -2.33 -15.94 -4.13
C GLU A 36 -1.41 -15.20 -3.16
N LEU A 37 -0.92 -14.02 -3.54
CA LEU A 37 -0.08 -13.19 -2.67
C LEU A 37 -0.83 -12.84 -1.37
N LEU A 38 -2.08 -12.37 -1.48
CA LEU A 38 -2.96 -12.09 -0.33
C LEU A 38 -3.22 -13.33 0.53
N ALA A 39 -3.47 -14.49 -0.10
CA ALA A 39 -3.81 -15.73 0.60
C ALA A 39 -2.61 -16.40 1.28
N SER A 40 -1.40 -16.24 0.72
CA SER A 40 -0.17 -16.86 1.22
C SER A 40 0.37 -16.26 2.53
N GLY A 41 -0.36 -15.31 3.13
CA GLY A 41 0.02 -14.67 4.39
C GLY A 41 1.16 -13.67 4.26
N ASN A 42 1.48 -13.23 3.02
CA ASN A 42 2.52 -12.26 2.67
C ASN A 42 3.84 -12.48 3.41
N ALA A 43 4.81 -13.13 2.76
CA ALA A 43 6.19 -13.29 3.24
C ALA A 43 6.98 -11.95 3.34
N GLY A 44 6.41 -10.95 4.02
CA GLY A 44 6.95 -9.61 4.20
C GLY A 44 6.78 -8.67 2.99
N ARG A 45 5.96 -9.01 1.99
CA ARG A 45 5.72 -8.16 0.82
C ARG A 45 4.42 -7.37 0.95
N PHE A 46 4.47 -6.11 0.55
CA PHE A 46 3.28 -5.27 0.51
C PHE A 46 2.42 -5.55 -0.73
N VAL A 47 1.11 -5.67 -0.51
CA VAL A 47 0.10 -5.65 -1.56
C VAL A 47 -1.12 -4.89 -1.05
N SER A 48 -1.67 -4.02 -1.89
CA SER A 48 -2.93 -3.33 -1.68
C SER A 48 -3.81 -3.57 -2.89
N VAL A 49 -5.06 -3.97 -2.65
CA VAL A 49 -6.07 -4.13 -3.70
C VAL A 49 -7.26 -3.28 -3.31
N THR A 50 -7.58 -2.31 -4.16
CA THR A 50 -8.70 -1.40 -3.97
C THR A 50 -9.67 -1.58 -5.12
N ARG A 51 -10.94 -1.83 -4.82
CA ARG A 51 -12.01 -1.87 -5.82
C ARG A 51 -12.97 -0.72 -5.57
N THR A 52 -13.23 0.05 -6.62
CA THR A 52 -14.25 1.10 -6.67
C THR A 52 -15.30 0.74 -7.72
N VAL A 53 -16.28 1.61 -7.93
CA VAL A 53 -17.24 1.48 -9.03
C VAL A 53 -16.63 1.78 -10.41
N GLU A 54 -15.47 2.43 -10.44
CA GLU A 54 -14.81 2.89 -11.66
C GLU A 54 -13.64 2.00 -12.07
N GLU A 55 -13.00 1.33 -11.10
CA GLU A 55 -11.81 0.52 -11.35
C GLU A 55 -11.56 -0.54 -10.27
N THR A 56 -10.62 -1.44 -10.56
CA THR A 56 -9.84 -2.11 -9.53
C THR A 56 -8.37 -1.73 -9.69
N SER A 57 -7.76 -1.18 -8.64
CA SER A 57 -6.33 -0.85 -8.60
C SER A 57 -5.57 -1.79 -7.67
N VAL A 58 -4.39 -2.19 -8.11
CA VAL A 58 -3.47 -3.05 -7.35
C VAL A 58 -2.15 -2.32 -7.20
N VAL A 59 -1.71 -2.15 -5.95
CA VAL A 59 -0.38 -1.65 -5.62
C VAL A 59 0.42 -2.81 -5.04
N VAL A 60 1.59 -3.09 -5.60
CA VAL A 60 2.43 -4.23 -5.18
C VAL A 60 3.89 -3.83 -5.06
N GLU A 61 4.56 -4.35 -4.04
CA GLU A 61 6.00 -4.27 -3.88
C GLU A 61 6.70 -5.22 -4.87
N CYS A 62 7.58 -4.69 -5.70
CA CYS A 62 8.29 -5.41 -6.75
C CYS A 62 9.74 -5.74 -6.34
N LEU A 63 10.37 -6.63 -7.11
CA LEU A 63 11.83 -6.77 -7.09
C LEU A 63 12.46 -5.61 -7.87
N ASP A 64 13.73 -5.29 -7.58
CA ASP A 64 14.42 -4.13 -8.18
C ASP A 64 14.58 -4.21 -9.71
N GLU A 65 14.39 -5.40 -10.29
CA GLU A 65 14.51 -5.66 -11.73
C GLU A 65 13.23 -5.40 -12.52
N ASP A 66 12.10 -5.11 -11.85
CA ASP A 66 10.83 -4.81 -12.51
C ASP A 66 10.86 -3.37 -13.06
N THR A 67 11.01 -3.24 -14.39
CA THR A 67 11.12 -1.96 -15.07
C THR A 67 9.83 -1.13 -15.03
N GLU A 68 8.69 -1.75 -14.70
CA GLU A 68 7.41 -1.06 -14.53
C GLU A 68 7.23 -0.53 -13.10
N ALA A 69 8.10 -0.92 -12.15
CA ALA A 69 8.04 -0.50 -10.76
C ALA A 69 8.71 0.87 -10.56
N THR A 70 7.92 1.93 -10.78
CA THR A 70 8.39 3.32 -10.77
C THR A 70 8.16 4.05 -9.45
N TRP A 71 7.42 3.46 -8.52
CA TRP A 71 7.00 4.12 -7.28
C TRP A 71 7.90 3.79 -6.09
N ARG A 72 8.03 4.74 -5.16
CA ARG A 72 8.63 4.53 -3.83
C ARG A 72 7.59 4.75 -2.76
N CYS A 73 7.63 3.93 -1.71
CA CYS A 73 6.66 4.01 -0.61
C CYS A 73 7.28 4.68 0.62
N ILE A 74 6.62 5.74 1.10
CA ILE A 74 6.91 6.36 2.39
C ILE A 74 5.92 5.79 3.39
N LYS A 75 6.44 5.08 4.39
CA LYS A 75 5.66 4.56 5.51
C LYS A 75 5.78 5.52 6.70
N ILE A 76 4.63 5.99 7.17
CA ILE A 76 4.49 6.70 8.44
C ILE A 76 4.53 5.65 9.56
N ALA A 77 5.39 5.84 10.57
CA ALA A 77 5.57 4.86 11.64
C ALA A 77 4.28 4.66 12.47
N GLY A 78 3.60 5.76 12.80
CA GLY A 78 2.34 5.72 13.55
C GLY A 78 2.49 5.17 14.97
N PRO A 79 1.39 5.01 15.72
CA PRO A 79 -0.01 5.07 15.30
C PRO A 79 -0.49 6.47 14.89
N MET A 80 -1.46 6.54 13.99
CA MET A 80 -2.19 7.76 13.65
C MET A 80 -3.58 7.66 14.26
N ASP A 81 -3.91 8.59 15.16
CA ASP A 81 -5.27 8.73 15.66
C ASP A 81 -6.13 9.43 14.60
N PHE A 82 -7.21 8.78 14.19
CA PHE A 82 -8.16 9.31 13.20
C PHE A 82 -9.37 10.00 13.87
N GLY A 83 -9.34 10.16 15.20
CA GLY A 83 -10.46 10.61 16.00
C GLY A 83 -11.48 9.49 16.13
N SER A 84 -11.68 8.97 17.34
CA SER A 84 -12.73 7.98 17.60
C SER A 84 -14.09 8.52 17.14
N LEU A 85 -14.68 7.89 16.13
CA LEU A 85 -16.09 8.05 15.80
C LEU A 85 -16.93 7.40 16.91
N ILE A 86 -17.60 8.26 17.68
CA ILE A 86 -18.86 8.02 18.41
C ILE A 86 -18.76 7.10 19.66
N HIS A 87 -18.95 7.71 20.84
CA HIS A 87 -19.57 7.09 22.01
C HIS A 87 -20.93 7.74 22.26
#